data_AF-A0A2G1VGT2-F1
#
_entry.id   AF-A0A2G1VGT2-F1
#
_cell.length_a   1.000
_cell.length_b   1.000
_cell.length_c   1.000
_cell.angle_alpha   90.00
_cell.angle_beta   90.00
_cell.angle_gamma   90.00
#
_symmetry.space_group_name_H-M   'P 1'
#
loop_
_entity.id
_entity.type
_entity.pdbx_description
1 polymer ?
#
loop_
_entity_poly.entity_id
_entity_poly.type
_entity_poly.pdbx_seq_one_letter_code
_entity_poly.pdbx_strand_id
1 'polypeptide(L)'
;MNGQSRLSRFVLLILACAITVAALVMAAPRETVELNTLGDSAINTAPAIRIKLASDQPPEPEAVPAPEPASAAIAEPEPEPEPEPEPEPE
;
A
#
# COMPACT_ATOMS: atom_id res chain seq x y z
N MET A 1 -6.36 -52.05 -29.11
CA MET A 1 -7.35 -51.33 -28.27
C MET A 1 -6.75 -50.04 -27.69
N ASN A 2 -6.30 -49.10 -28.53
CA ASN A 2 -5.45 -47.98 -28.09
C ASN A 2 -6.21 -46.63 -28.02
N GLY A 3 -7.53 -46.64 -28.28
CA GLY A 3 -8.38 -45.44 -28.24
C GLY A 3 -8.95 -45.15 -26.86
N GLN A 4 -9.31 -46.20 -26.11
CA GLN A 4 -9.99 -46.09 -24.82
C GLN A 4 -9.10 -45.47 -23.72
N SER A 5 -7.81 -45.84 -23.67
CA SER A 5 -6.85 -45.24 -22.73
C SER A 5 -6.54 -43.78 -23.06
N ARG A 6 -6.53 -43.40 -24.35
CA ARG A 6 -6.34 -42.00 -24.76
C ARG A 6 -7.52 -41.15 -24.35
N LEU A 7 -8.75 -41.61 -24.60
CA LEU A 7 -9.97 -40.88 -24.22
C LEU A 7 -10.09 -40.72 -22.70
N SER A 8 -9.86 -41.77 -21.92
CA SER A 8 -9.87 -41.66 -20.45
C SER A 8 -8.78 -40.72 -19.92
N ARG A 9 -7.58 -40.73 -20.50
CA ARG A 9 -6.52 -39.78 -20.15
C ARG A 9 -6.93 -38.34 -20.47
N PHE A 10 -7.53 -38.09 -21.63
CA PHE A 10 -8.02 -36.76 -21.99
C PHE A 10 -9.11 -36.28 -21.02
N VAL A 11 -10.06 -37.15 -20.64
CA VAL A 11 -11.10 -36.80 -19.65
C VAL A 11 -10.48 -36.48 -18.29
N LEU A 12 -9.53 -37.30 -17.82
CA LEU A 12 -8.82 -37.04 -16.56
C LEU A 12 -8.00 -35.75 -16.62
N LEU A 13 -7.38 -35.44 -17.76
CA LEU A 13 -6.63 -34.18 -17.95
C LEU A 13 -7.55 -32.96 -17.94
N ILE A 14 -8.71 -33.03 -18.59
CA ILE A 14 -9.71 -31.97 -18.57
C ILE A 14 -10.23 -31.79 -17.13
N LEU A 15 -10.54 -32.89 -16.43
CA LEU A 15 -10.98 -32.85 -15.05
C LEU A 15 -9.92 -32.24 -14.13
N ALA A 16 -8.66 -32.66 -14.26
CA ALA A 16 -7.55 -32.11 -13.48
C ALA A 16 -7.40 -30.60 -13.74
N CYS A 17 -7.43 -30.18 -15.01
CA CYS A 17 -7.37 -28.77 -15.39
C CYS A 17 -8.52 -27.97 -14.78
N ALA A 18 -9.76 -28.50 -14.85
CA ALA A 18 -10.93 -27.85 -14.27
C ALA A 18 -10.80 -27.68 -12.74
N ILE A 19 -10.30 -28.71 -12.03
CA ILE A 19 -10.06 -28.65 -10.59
C ILE A 19 -8.98 -27.61 -10.26
N THR A 20 -7.88 -27.57 -11.01
CA THR A 20 -6.80 -26.59 -10.80
C THR A 20 -7.30 -25.16 -11.00
N VAL A 21 -8.07 -24.92 -12.06
CA VAL A 21 -8.66 -23.60 -12.33
C VAL A 21 -9.63 -23.20 -11.21
N ALA A 22 -10.49 -24.11 -10.78
CA ALA A 22 -11.43 -23.84 -9.68
C ALA A 22 -10.70 -23.50 -8.37
N ALA A 23 -9.62 -24.23 -8.06
CA ALA A 23 -8.80 -23.97 -6.88
C ALA A 23 -8.11 -22.59 -6.97
N LEU A 24 -7.58 -22.23 -8.15
CA LEU A 24 -6.98 -20.91 -8.37
C LEU A 24 -8.00 -19.79 -8.20
N VAL A 25 -9.22 -19.94 -8.71
CA VAL A 25 -10.28 -18.92 -8.55
C VAL A 25 -10.68 -18.76 -7.08
N MET A 26 -10.73 -19.86 -6.30
CA MET A 26 -10.99 -19.77 -4.86
C MET A 26 -9.82 -19.16 -4.08
N ALA A 27 -8.58 -19.44 -4.47
CA ALA A 27 -7.38 -18.94 -3.81
C ALA A 27 -6.98 -17.53 -4.28
N ALA A 28 -7.54 -17.05 -5.40
CA ALA A 28 -7.21 -15.76 -5.97
C ALA A 28 -7.54 -14.64 -4.97
N PRO A 29 -6.61 -13.71 -4.72
CA PRO A 29 -6.89 -12.52 -3.93
C PRO A 29 -8.04 -11.73 -4.57
N ARG A 30 -9.04 -11.36 -3.76
CA ARG A 30 -10.17 -10.55 -4.24
C ARG A 30 -9.81 -9.08 -4.47
N GLU A 31 -8.75 -8.62 -3.82
CA GLU A 31 -8.27 -7.26 -3.89
C GLU A 31 -6.83 -7.24 -4.40
N THR A 32 -6.52 -6.24 -5.24
CA THR A 32 -5.15 -5.98 -5.65
C THR A 32 -4.37 -5.48 -4.43
N VAL A 33 -3.15 -5.99 -4.23
CA VAL A 33 -2.27 -5.51 -3.17
C VAL A 33 -2.00 -4.03 -3.40
N GLU A 34 -2.60 -3.18 -2.57
CA GLU A 34 -2.26 -1.77 -2.51
C GLU A 34 -0.86 -1.65 -1.92
N LEU A 35 0.12 -1.57 -2.81
CA LEU A 35 1.43 -1.11 -2.44
C LEU A 35 1.27 0.39 -2.21
N ASN A 36 1.29 0.80 -0.94
CA ASN A 36 1.61 2.16 -0.57
C ASN A 36 3.03 2.40 -1.07
N THR A 37 3.16 2.73 -2.34
CA THR A 37 4.40 3.21 -2.89
C THR A 37 4.66 4.50 -2.14
N LEU A 38 5.65 4.49 -1.25
CA LEU A 38 6.38 5.70 -0.93
C LEU A 38 7.17 6.15 -2.18
N GLY A 39 6.56 6.05 -3.37
CA GLY A 39 7.19 6.16 -4.68
C GLY A 39 7.73 7.56 -4.90
N ASP A 40 6.94 8.57 -4.52
CA ASP A 40 7.34 9.98 -4.57
C ASP A 40 7.75 10.54 -3.20
N SER A 41 7.33 9.91 -2.09
CA SER A 41 7.59 10.41 -0.72
C SER A 41 8.83 9.80 -0.05
N ALA A 42 9.34 8.65 -0.50
CA ALA A 42 10.62 8.08 -0.04
C ALA A 42 11.79 8.32 -1.00
N ILE A 43 11.54 8.92 -2.17
CA ILE A 43 12.62 9.50 -2.96
C ILE A 43 12.90 10.90 -2.43
N ASN A 44 14.16 11.17 -2.18
CA ASN A 44 14.60 12.50 -1.78
C ASN A 44 14.45 13.42 -3.00
N THR A 45 13.31 14.12 -3.10
CA THR A 45 13.02 15.13 -4.13
C THR A 45 13.90 16.38 -4.00
N ALA A 46 14.81 16.42 -3.01
CA ALA A 46 15.79 17.50 -2.93
C ALA A 46 16.63 17.52 -4.21
N PRO A 47 16.81 18.70 -4.83
CA PRO A 47 17.60 18.82 -6.04
C PRO A 47 19.02 18.36 -5.77
N ALA A 48 19.55 17.48 -6.64
CA ALA A 48 20.91 17.02 -6.53
C ALA A 48 21.90 18.20 -6.67
N ILE A 49 22.50 18.62 -5.56
CA ILE A 49 23.48 19.72 -5.56
C ILE A 49 24.78 19.22 -6.19
N ARG A 50 25.11 19.74 -7.37
CA ARG A 50 26.39 19.48 -8.05
C ARG A 50 27.44 20.46 -7.53
N ILE A 51 28.17 20.08 -6.49
CA ILE A 51 29.28 20.87 -5.94
C ILE A 51 30.50 20.71 -6.86
N LYS A 52 30.81 21.72 -7.68
CA LYS A 52 32.09 21.78 -8.41
C LYS A 52 33.16 22.27 -7.43
N LEU A 53 34.17 21.46 -7.12
CA LEU A 53 35.27 21.78 -6.20
C LEU A 53 36.17 22.96 -6.65
N ALA A 54 35.93 23.55 -7.82
CA ALA A 54 36.76 24.59 -8.41
C ALA A 54 35.96 25.65 -9.19
N SER A 55 34.82 26.10 -8.66
CA SER A 55 34.13 27.28 -9.17
C SER A 55 34.24 28.42 -8.16
N ASP A 56 34.93 29.49 -8.54
CA ASP A 56 35.17 30.72 -7.78
C ASP A 56 33.93 31.64 -7.77
N GLN A 57 32.73 31.08 -7.58
CA GLN A 57 31.52 31.88 -7.47
C GLN A 57 30.52 31.22 -6.51
N PRO A 58 30.27 31.82 -5.34
CA PRO A 58 29.16 31.43 -4.48
C PRO A 58 27.85 31.64 -5.26
N PRO A 59 26.95 30.64 -5.35
CA PRO A 59 25.63 30.88 -5.91
C PRO A 59 24.88 31.85 -5.00
N GLU A 60 24.39 32.95 -5.57
CA GLU A 60 23.50 33.87 -4.88
C GLU A 60 22.22 33.11 -4.52
N PRO A 61 21.81 33.05 -3.24
CA PRO A 61 20.60 32.34 -2.87
C PRO A 61 19.38 33.10 -3.42
N GLU A 62 18.66 32.50 -4.37
CA GLU A 62 17.32 32.95 -4.71
C GLU A 62 16.45 32.87 -3.45
N ALA A 63 15.82 33.99 -3.11
CA ALA A 63 15.03 34.12 -1.89
C ALA A 63 13.91 33.07 -1.87
N VAL A 64 14.05 32.09 -0.98
CA VAL A 64 12.98 31.13 -0.66
C VAL A 64 11.82 31.92 -0.06
N PRO A 65 10.57 31.81 -0.56
CA PRO A 65 9.44 32.42 0.11
C PRO A 65 9.33 31.84 1.52
N ALA A 66 9.15 32.71 2.53
CA ALA A 66 9.05 32.31 3.92
C ALA A 66 7.96 31.24 4.09
N PRO A 67 8.18 30.21 4.93
CA PRO A 67 7.15 29.21 5.19
C PRO A 67 5.93 29.88 5.82
N GLU A 68 4.75 29.60 5.29
CA GLU A 68 3.48 29.98 5.92
C GLU A 68 3.42 29.36 7.32
N PRO A 69 2.88 30.08 8.33
CA PRO A 69 2.90 29.61 9.71
C PRO A 69 2.17 28.28 9.83
N ALA A 70 2.80 27.31 10.50
CA ALA A 70 2.24 26.01 10.79
C ALA A 70 0.84 26.19 11.39
N SER A 71 -0.18 25.69 10.68
CA SER A 71 -1.53 25.61 11.20
C SER A 71 -1.47 24.77 12.48
N ALA A 72 -1.75 25.40 13.61
CA ALA A 72 -1.83 24.73 14.90
C ALA A 72 -2.90 23.64 14.77
N ALA A 73 -2.49 22.38 14.74
CA ALA A 73 -3.40 21.26 14.85
C ALA A 73 -4.14 21.40 16.18
N ILE A 74 -5.44 21.69 16.09
CA ILE A 74 -6.36 21.71 17.23
C ILE A 74 -6.36 20.29 17.78
N ALA A 75 -5.99 20.13 19.06
CA ALA A 75 -6.04 18.83 19.72
C ALA A 75 -7.48 18.31 19.72
N GLU A 76 -7.69 17.05 19.30
CA GLU A 76 -8.98 16.37 19.44
C GLU A 76 -9.37 16.30 20.93
N PRO A 77 -10.65 16.54 21.29
CA PRO A 77 -11.09 16.46 22.67
C PRO A 77 -11.03 15.01 23.18
N GLU A 78 -10.56 14.83 24.42
CA GLU A 78 -10.55 13.53 25.10
C GLU A 78 -12.00 12.98 25.23
N PRO A 79 -12.18 11.65 25.13
CA PRO A 79 -13.50 11.03 25.23
C PRO A 79 -14.11 11.23 26.61
N GLU A 80 -15.42 11.51 26.66
CA GLU A 80 -16.17 11.64 27.91
C GLU A 80 -16.15 10.32 28.70
N PRO A 81 -16.07 10.39 30.05
CA PRO A 81 -16.05 9.20 30.90
C PRO A 81 -17.36 8.42 30.78
N GLU A 82 -17.25 7.10 30.74
CA GLU A 82 -18.42 6.21 30.72
C GLU A 82 -19.29 6.42 31.98
N PRO A 83 -20.62 6.38 31.84
CA PRO A 83 -21.53 6.57 32.96
C PRO A 83 -21.36 5.44 33.99
N GLU A 84 -21.27 5.82 35.27
CA GLU A 84 -21.22 4.84 36.36
C GLU A 84 -22.50 3.97 36.36
N PRO A 85 -22.36 2.67 36.69
CA PRO A 85 -23.49 1.74 36.68
C PRO A 85 -24.56 2.17 37.67
N GLU A 86 -25.82 2.19 37.22
CA GLU A 86 -26.96 2.44 38.10
C GLU A 86 -27.00 1.40 39.23
N PRO A 87 -27.31 1.82 40.47
CA PRO A 87 -27.34 0.90 41.60
C PRO A 87 -28.46 -0.13 41.42
N GLU A 88 -28.11 -1.41 41.57
CA GLU A 88 -29.09 -2.49 41.58
C GLU A 88 -30.05 -2.32 42.78
N PRO A 89 -31.36 -2.48 42.59
CA PRO A 89 -32.33 -2.39 43.68
C PRO A 89 -32.23 -3.60 44.63
N GLU A 90 -32.33 -3.34 45.94
CA GLU A 90 -32.38 -4.33 47.03
C GLU A 90 -33.60 -5.28 46.96
#